data_AF-A0A0Q9M7X2-F1
#
_entry.id   AF-A0A0Q9M7X2-F1
#
_cell.length_a   1.000
_cell.length_b   1.000
_cell.length_c   1.000
_cell.angle_alpha   90.00
_cell.angle_beta   90.00
_cell.angle_gamma   90.00
#
_symmetry.space_group_name_H-M   'P 1'
#
loop_
_entity.id
_entity.type
_entity.pdbx_description
1 polymer ?
#
loop_
_entity_poly.entity_id
_entity_poly.type
_entity_poly.pdbx_seq_one_letter_code
_entity_poly.pdbx_strand_id
1 'polypeptide(L)'
;MLILGAGFSRAISDHMPMTGELGDEAIDRLRSRGVPDLPSRTFSGPQLEAWLSRLAEPQPDLSAARNLANQSLFLLVSEALRDVIVERQTTVHAGNVPWWLRRMLGSMHYSRSNVVTFNYDTLVETAISALGLWDDEAKRVYPSELICDMPPTRRRPSGGMSFGIERADTFRYMKLHGSVDTFWIPGDTTGASIGRWELPGAWGAPRIAAEEERRQVLPGTEAYIVPPAAAKSAFYANPLARELWRTSAEAIGNAKHVAVVGYSIPMTDLVTSGMLADALEGTTCEVTVVNCQPGPVVSRLVELGVQSSRIHQVGGADSVQCFAEELDQVFLPGLHHPGGEDLLLTIGWGRNPSVAVKRLVEVDSDGTATVAVGHESWHAASVRVRDLRGPAGPATKVKVVYDNGETAMVARALPENGGPDGPKHLVLAPTARP
;
A
#
# COMPACT_ATOMS: atom_id res chain seq x y z
N MET A 1 6.00 -10.69 -3.27
CA MET A 1 6.04 -9.27 -3.68
C MET A 1 4.69 -8.88 -4.23
N LEU A 2 4.28 -7.61 -4.08
CA LEU A 2 3.02 -7.10 -4.62
C LEU A 2 3.25 -5.89 -5.53
N ILE A 3 2.39 -5.74 -6.53
CA ILE A 3 2.31 -4.60 -7.45
C ILE A 3 0.86 -4.09 -7.41
N LEU A 4 0.66 -2.86 -6.95
CA LEU A 4 -0.65 -2.26 -6.74
C LEU A 4 -0.95 -1.21 -7.82
N GLY A 5 -2.17 -1.24 -8.34
CA GLY A 5 -2.68 -0.26 -9.30
C GLY A 5 -4.02 0.35 -8.88
N ALA A 6 -4.60 1.19 -9.74
CA ALA A 6 -5.80 1.98 -9.40
C ALA A 6 -6.99 1.10 -8.97
N GLY A 7 -7.12 -0.11 -9.52
CA GLY A 7 -8.12 -1.09 -9.11
C GLY A 7 -8.01 -1.53 -7.65
N PHE A 8 -6.82 -1.43 -7.04
CA PHE A 8 -6.64 -1.68 -5.60
C PHE A 8 -7.27 -0.56 -4.77
N SER A 9 -7.01 0.71 -5.12
CA SER A 9 -7.65 1.85 -4.45
C SER A 9 -9.17 1.86 -4.64
N ARG A 10 -9.64 1.49 -5.84
CA ARG A 10 -11.07 1.26 -6.12
C ARG A 10 -11.67 0.15 -5.26
N ALA A 11 -10.96 -0.95 -5.04
CA ALA A 11 -11.43 -2.02 -4.14
C ALA A 11 -11.49 -1.60 -2.67
N ILE A 12 -10.65 -0.66 -2.23
CA ILE A 12 -10.75 -0.05 -0.89
C ILE A 12 -12.05 0.77 -0.79
N SER A 13 -12.40 1.52 -1.85
CA SER A 13 -13.63 2.29 -1.88
C SER A 13 -14.06 2.67 -3.31
N ASP A 14 -15.36 2.56 -3.56
CA ASP A 14 -16.03 3.03 -4.78
C ASP A 14 -16.00 4.57 -4.97
N HIS A 15 -15.35 5.32 -4.08
CA HIS A 15 -15.04 6.72 -4.33
C HIS A 15 -13.74 6.94 -5.11
N MET A 16 -12.84 5.95 -5.15
CA MET A 16 -11.53 6.11 -5.80
C MET A 16 -11.63 5.87 -7.31
N PRO A 17 -11.25 6.83 -8.16
CA PRO A 17 -11.48 6.73 -9.59
C PRO A 17 -10.50 5.78 -10.28
N MET A 18 -10.97 5.10 -11.33
CA MET A 18 -10.12 4.46 -12.33
C MET A 18 -9.56 5.52 -13.28
N THR A 19 -8.50 5.20 -14.03
CA THR A 19 -7.80 6.16 -14.90
C THR A 19 -8.72 6.95 -15.85
N GLY A 20 -9.73 6.31 -16.46
CA GLY A 20 -10.68 6.99 -17.34
C GLY A 20 -11.56 8.02 -16.61
N GLU A 21 -12.17 7.59 -15.51
CA GLU A 21 -13.04 8.43 -14.67
C GLU A 21 -12.26 9.61 -14.08
N LEU A 22 -11.01 9.36 -13.66
CA LEU A 22 -10.10 10.41 -13.17
C LEU A 22 -9.88 11.50 -14.23
N GLY A 23 -9.70 11.09 -15.50
CA GLY A 23 -9.58 12.01 -16.63
C GLY A 23 -10.84 12.83 -16.85
N ASP A 24 -12.00 12.18 -16.85
CA ASP A 24 -13.31 12.84 -17.04
C ASP A 24 -13.58 13.88 -15.95
N GLU A 25 -13.38 13.52 -14.68
CA GLU A 25 -13.57 14.42 -13.55
C GLU A 25 -12.62 15.63 -13.58
N ALA A 26 -11.36 15.41 -13.99
CA ALA A 26 -10.39 16.49 -14.13
C ALA A 26 -10.79 17.48 -15.24
N ILE A 27 -11.31 16.98 -16.37
CA ILE A 27 -11.81 17.84 -17.45
C ILE A 27 -13.03 18.63 -17.01
N ASP A 28 -14.00 17.99 -16.35
CA ASP A 28 -15.21 18.65 -15.88
C ASP A 28 -14.87 19.82 -14.93
N ARG A 29 -13.88 19.63 -14.07
CA ARG A 29 -13.33 20.66 -13.18
C ARG A 29 -12.68 21.82 -13.92
N LEU A 30 -11.88 21.55 -14.95
CA LEU A 30 -11.29 22.60 -15.76
C LEU A 30 -12.34 23.35 -16.57
N ARG A 31 -13.38 22.65 -17.04
CA ARG A 31 -14.50 23.24 -17.76
C ARG A 31 -15.29 24.19 -16.87
N SER A 32 -15.54 23.82 -15.61
CA SER A 32 -16.20 24.71 -14.65
C SER A 32 -15.34 25.94 -14.28
N ARG A 33 -14.01 25.84 -14.43
CA ARG A 33 -13.07 26.97 -14.27
C ARG A 33 -12.95 27.84 -15.55
N GLY A 34 -13.65 27.49 -16.63
CA GLY A 34 -13.65 28.25 -17.88
C GLY A 34 -12.42 28.05 -18.77
N VAL A 35 -11.68 26.94 -18.58
CA VAL A 35 -10.52 26.62 -19.43
C VAL A 35 -11.01 26.27 -20.85
N PRO A 36 -10.52 26.94 -21.91
CA PRO A 36 -10.92 26.67 -23.29
C PRO A 36 -10.25 25.41 -23.86
N ASP A 37 -10.66 25.00 -25.06
CA ASP A 37 -10.04 23.92 -25.84
C ASP A 37 -10.00 22.53 -25.16
N LEU A 38 -10.89 22.30 -24.20
CA LEU A 38 -11.03 20.99 -23.56
C LEU A 38 -11.75 19.99 -24.47
N PRO A 39 -11.37 18.69 -24.41
CA PRO A 39 -12.09 17.65 -25.13
C PRO A 39 -13.56 17.57 -24.67
N SER A 40 -14.44 17.28 -25.63
CA SER A 40 -15.86 16.99 -25.37
C SER A 40 -16.16 15.50 -25.15
N ARG A 41 -15.14 14.63 -25.24
CA ARG A 41 -15.27 13.17 -25.13
C ARG A 41 -15.04 12.70 -23.70
N THR A 42 -15.69 11.59 -23.35
CA THR A 42 -15.36 10.75 -22.20
C THR A 42 -14.13 9.91 -22.51
N PHE A 43 -13.24 9.71 -21.53
CA PHE A 43 -12.03 8.94 -21.68
C PHE A 43 -12.20 7.48 -21.27
N SER A 44 -11.70 6.57 -22.10
CA SER A 44 -11.14 5.33 -21.57
C SER A 44 -9.69 5.55 -21.11
N GLY A 45 -9.18 4.73 -20.18
CA GLY A 45 -7.81 4.88 -19.65
C GLY A 45 -6.74 5.09 -20.75
N PRO A 46 -6.65 4.22 -21.77
CA PRO A 46 -5.70 4.40 -22.87
C PRO A 46 -5.89 5.69 -23.68
N GLN A 47 -7.12 6.21 -23.77
CA GLN A 47 -7.40 7.46 -24.48
C GLN A 47 -6.95 8.69 -23.70
N LEU A 48 -7.09 8.68 -22.36
CA LEU A 48 -6.54 9.72 -21.50
C LEU A 48 -5.02 9.75 -21.65
N GLU A 49 -4.40 8.57 -21.60
CA GLU A 49 -2.95 8.44 -21.74
C GLU A 49 -2.43 8.99 -23.07
N ALA A 50 -3.02 8.57 -24.17
CA ALA A 50 -2.64 9.06 -25.49
C ALA A 50 -2.83 10.58 -25.63
N TRP A 51 -3.91 11.12 -25.05
CA TRP A 51 -4.19 12.56 -25.08
C TRP A 51 -3.19 13.37 -24.27
N LEU A 52 -2.92 12.98 -23.02
CA LEU A 52 -1.93 13.65 -22.17
C LEU A 52 -0.53 13.57 -22.76
N SER A 53 -0.17 12.45 -23.38
CA SER A 53 1.11 12.30 -24.10
C SER A 53 1.29 13.35 -25.19
N ARG A 54 0.24 13.59 -25.98
CA ARG A 54 0.27 14.59 -27.06
C ARG A 54 0.35 16.02 -26.53
N LEU A 55 -0.17 16.28 -25.32
CA LEU A 55 -0.08 17.59 -24.68
C LEU A 55 1.29 17.85 -24.02
N ALA A 56 1.90 16.80 -23.47
CA ALA A 56 3.14 16.91 -22.70
C ALA A 56 4.36 17.26 -23.55
N GLU A 57 4.40 16.83 -24.81
CA GLU A 57 5.54 17.00 -25.70
C GLU A 57 5.26 17.93 -26.87
N PRO A 58 6.26 18.71 -27.34
CA PRO A 58 6.16 19.46 -28.59
C PRO A 58 5.86 18.53 -29.76
N GLN A 59 4.78 18.82 -30.48
CA GLN A 59 4.35 18.04 -31.64
C GLN A 59 4.90 18.68 -32.93
N PRO A 60 5.48 17.88 -33.85
CA PRO A 60 6.08 18.40 -35.07
C PRO A 60 5.04 18.96 -36.06
N ASP A 61 3.79 18.52 -35.95
CA ASP A 61 2.67 19.00 -36.76
C ASP A 61 2.04 20.31 -36.23
N LEU A 62 2.50 20.81 -35.08
CA LEU A 62 1.96 22.01 -34.42
C LEU A 62 2.96 23.17 -34.43
N SER A 63 2.43 24.39 -34.44
CA SER A 63 3.25 25.59 -34.27
C SER A 63 3.81 25.70 -32.85
N ALA A 64 4.90 26.46 -32.66
CA ALA A 64 5.46 26.72 -31.34
C ALA A 64 4.44 27.31 -30.34
N ALA A 65 3.58 28.24 -30.81
CA ALA A 65 2.52 28.82 -29.99
C ALA A 65 1.49 27.76 -29.53
N ARG A 66 1.10 26.83 -30.41
CA ARG A 66 0.18 25.76 -30.06
C ARG A 66 0.82 24.74 -29.12
N ASN A 67 2.10 24.43 -29.30
CA ASN A 67 2.85 23.57 -28.38
C ASN A 67 2.95 24.17 -26.97
N LEU A 68 3.18 25.47 -26.83
CA LEU A 68 3.14 26.15 -25.53
C LEU A 68 1.74 26.13 -24.89
N ALA A 69 0.69 26.31 -25.69
CA ALA A 69 -0.69 26.19 -25.20
C ALA A 69 -1.00 24.75 -24.73
N ASN A 70 -0.56 23.73 -25.46
CA ASN A 70 -0.69 22.33 -25.05
C ASN A 70 0.05 22.06 -23.73
N GLN A 71 1.27 22.56 -23.57
CA GLN A 71 2.04 22.41 -22.34
C GLN A 71 1.34 23.09 -21.15
N SER A 72 0.78 24.28 -21.34
CA SER A 72 -0.01 24.95 -20.31
C SER A 72 -1.24 24.12 -19.92
N LEU A 73 -1.96 23.57 -20.91
CA LEU A 73 -3.11 22.71 -20.66
C LEU A 73 -2.72 21.42 -19.91
N PHE A 74 -1.59 20.81 -20.26
CA PHE A 74 -1.07 19.62 -19.58
C PHE A 74 -0.81 19.87 -18.08
N LEU A 75 -0.23 21.02 -17.73
CA LEU A 75 0.00 21.40 -16.33
C LEU A 75 -1.31 21.59 -15.58
N LEU A 76 -2.28 22.29 -16.18
CA LEU A 76 -3.62 22.48 -15.60
C LEU A 76 -4.35 21.14 -15.37
N VAL A 77 -4.25 20.21 -16.32
CA VAL A 77 -4.84 18.88 -16.15
C VAL A 77 -4.13 18.11 -15.03
N SER A 78 -2.80 18.15 -14.96
CA SER A 78 -2.04 17.47 -13.91
C SER A 78 -2.43 17.97 -12.50
N GLU A 79 -2.62 19.27 -12.33
CA GLU A 79 -3.15 19.87 -11.10
C GLU A 79 -4.59 19.41 -10.81
N ALA A 80 -5.46 19.40 -11.83
CA ALA A 80 -6.83 18.93 -11.67
C ALA A 80 -6.92 17.45 -11.28
N LEU A 81 -6.08 16.58 -11.88
CA LEU A 81 -5.98 15.16 -11.52
C LEU A 81 -5.60 15.00 -10.04
N ARG A 82 -4.60 15.76 -9.58
CA ARG A 82 -4.17 15.79 -8.17
C ARG A 82 -5.33 16.19 -7.25
N ASP A 83 -6.04 17.26 -7.59
CA ASP A 83 -7.14 17.76 -6.77
C ASP A 83 -8.29 16.73 -6.69
N VAL A 84 -8.57 16.00 -7.78
CA VAL A 84 -9.59 14.93 -7.77
C VAL A 84 -9.16 13.83 -6.81
N ILE A 85 -7.93 13.33 -6.89
CA ILE A 85 -7.45 12.27 -5.97
C ILE A 85 -7.51 12.73 -4.52
N VAL A 86 -7.06 13.96 -4.20
CA VAL A 86 -7.09 14.50 -2.83
C VAL A 86 -8.52 14.56 -2.29
N GLU A 87 -9.48 14.99 -3.09
CA GLU A 87 -10.89 15.04 -2.69
C GLU A 87 -11.45 13.63 -2.46
N ARG A 88 -11.25 12.72 -3.42
CA ARG A 88 -11.76 11.34 -3.34
C ARG A 88 -11.20 10.61 -2.15
N GLN A 89 -9.89 10.67 -1.90
CA GLN A 89 -9.30 10.04 -0.72
C GLN A 89 -9.79 10.68 0.59
N THR A 90 -10.11 11.98 0.60
CA THR A 90 -10.69 12.65 1.78
C THR A 90 -12.07 12.08 2.11
N THR A 91 -12.89 11.80 1.09
CA THR A 91 -14.16 11.08 1.25
C THR A 91 -13.93 9.67 1.80
N VAL A 92 -12.96 8.93 1.28
CA VAL A 92 -12.61 7.59 1.77
C VAL A 92 -12.18 7.62 3.24
N HIS A 93 -11.33 8.57 3.62
CA HIS A 93 -10.84 8.73 4.99
C HIS A 93 -11.95 9.09 6.00
N ALA A 94 -13.11 9.57 5.57
CA ALA A 94 -14.25 9.79 6.47
C ALA A 94 -14.84 8.47 6.99
N GLY A 95 -14.61 7.36 6.28
CA GLY A 95 -15.02 6.02 6.69
C GLY A 95 -14.01 5.32 7.61
N ASN A 96 -14.31 4.05 7.91
CA ASN A 96 -13.39 3.15 8.60
C ASN A 96 -12.48 2.42 7.60
N VAL A 97 -11.27 2.07 8.02
CA VAL A 97 -10.39 1.19 7.26
C VAL A 97 -11.08 -0.18 7.10
N PRO A 98 -11.31 -0.68 5.87
CA PRO A 98 -11.93 -1.99 5.65
C PRO A 98 -11.15 -3.11 6.35
N TRP A 99 -11.86 -4.07 6.95
CA TRP A 99 -11.23 -5.15 7.72
C TRP A 99 -10.24 -5.97 6.90
N TRP A 100 -10.60 -6.31 5.66
CA TRP A 100 -9.70 -7.04 4.76
C TRP A 100 -8.41 -6.26 4.47
N LEU A 101 -8.48 -4.93 4.38
CA LEU A 101 -7.30 -4.09 4.17
C LEU A 101 -6.41 -4.12 5.42
N ARG A 102 -7.00 -4.12 6.61
CA ARG A 102 -6.24 -4.24 7.86
C ARG A 102 -5.41 -5.53 7.88
N ARG A 103 -6.05 -6.66 7.57
CA ARG A 103 -5.40 -7.98 7.48
C ARG A 103 -4.33 -8.05 6.41
N MET A 104 -4.61 -7.47 5.23
CA MET A 104 -3.63 -7.42 4.15
C MET A 104 -2.38 -6.65 4.56
N LEU A 105 -2.54 -5.48 5.19
CA LEU A 105 -1.42 -4.65 5.64
C LEU A 105 -0.61 -5.32 6.74
N GLY A 106 -1.25 -6.00 7.70
CA GLY A 106 -0.51 -6.83 8.66
C GLY A 106 0.21 -8.00 8.00
N SER A 107 -0.43 -8.63 7.00
CA SER A 107 0.21 -9.71 6.23
C SER A 107 1.46 -9.21 5.50
N MET A 108 1.38 -8.03 4.86
CA MET A 108 2.55 -7.37 4.25
C MET A 108 3.63 -7.10 5.30
N HIS A 109 3.26 -6.52 6.44
CA HIS A 109 4.17 -6.19 7.54
C HIS A 109 4.93 -7.41 8.07
N TYR A 110 4.23 -8.47 8.48
CA TYR A 110 4.86 -9.66 9.04
C TYR A 110 5.61 -10.52 8.02
N SER A 111 5.25 -10.43 6.73
CA SER A 111 6.02 -11.03 5.64
C SER A 111 7.18 -10.14 5.16
N ARG A 112 7.29 -8.90 5.67
CA ARG A 112 8.25 -7.88 5.22
C ARG A 112 8.26 -7.74 3.69
N SER A 113 7.07 -7.72 3.10
CA SER A 113 6.90 -7.76 1.65
C SER A 113 7.51 -6.53 0.97
N ASN A 114 8.04 -6.71 -0.24
CA ASN A 114 8.23 -5.59 -1.16
C ASN A 114 6.89 -5.30 -1.87
N VAL A 115 6.50 -4.04 -1.89
CA VAL A 115 5.25 -3.56 -2.48
C VAL A 115 5.56 -2.37 -3.38
N VAL A 116 5.28 -2.51 -4.67
CA VAL A 116 5.34 -1.44 -5.66
C VAL A 116 3.94 -0.91 -5.88
N THR A 117 3.78 0.39 -6.03
CA THR A 117 2.50 1.01 -6.39
C THR A 117 2.68 2.06 -7.47
N PHE A 118 1.65 2.16 -8.30
CA PHE A 118 1.48 3.22 -9.29
C PHE A 118 0.40 4.24 -8.87
N ASN A 119 -0.17 4.08 -7.68
CA ASN A 119 -1.26 4.91 -7.19
C ASN A 119 -0.75 6.21 -6.59
N TYR A 120 -1.47 7.29 -6.86
CA TYR A 120 -1.14 8.62 -6.35
C TYR A 120 -1.65 8.87 -4.93
N ASP A 121 -2.72 8.17 -4.53
CA ASP A 121 -3.36 8.34 -3.23
C ASP A 121 -2.50 7.84 -2.07
N THR A 122 -2.85 8.24 -0.84
CA THR A 122 -2.14 7.85 0.39
C THR A 122 -2.94 6.88 1.26
N LEU A 123 -3.81 6.05 0.68
CA LEU A 123 -4.72 5.19 1.46
C LEU A 123 -3.95 4.15 2.29
N VAL A 124 -2.88 3.56 1.73
CA VAL A 124 -2.03 2.57 2.42
C VAL A 124 -1.28 3.21 3.58
N GLU A 125 -0.65 4.36 3.34
CA GLU A 125 0.12 5.07 4.36
C GLU A 125 -0.76 5.50 5.54
N THR A 126 -1.90 6.12 5.24
CA THR A 126 -2.85 6.57 6.27
C THR A 126 -3.49 5.40 7.02
N ALA A 127 -3.74 4.28 6.34
CA ALA A 127 -4.22 3.07 6.99
C ALA A 127 -3.18 2.55 7.98
N ILE A 128 -1.89 2.47 7.62
CA ILE A 128 -0.82 2.04 8.54
C ILE A 128 -0.78 2.88 9.81
N SER A 129 -0.89 4.20 9.69
CA SER A 129 -0.99 5.09 10.85
C SER A 129 -2.18 4.76 11.76
N ALA A 130 -3.33 4.41 11.16
CA ALA A 130 -4.56 4.06 11.88
C ALA A 130 -4.49 2.67 12.54
N LEU A 131 -3.90 1.67 11.87
CA LEU A 131 -3.73 0.32 12.40
C LEU A 131 -2.82 0.29 13.63
N GLY A 132 -1.79 1.15 13.70
CA GLY A 132 -0.83 1.16 14.79
C GLY A 132 -0.12 -0.18 14.96
N LEU A 133 0.47 -0.69 13.87
CA LEU A 133 1.29 -1.91 13.86
C LEU A 133 2.60 -1.70 14.61
N TRP A 134 3.17 -2.80 15.10
CA TRP A 134 4.44 -2.83 15.82
C TRP A 134 5.29 -4.00 15.33
N ASP A 135 6.59 -3.78 15.26
CA ASP A 135 7.53 -4.85 14.93
C ASP A 135 7.85 -5.76 16.13
N ASP A 136 8.71 -6.76 15.90
CA ASP A 136 9.10 -7.76 16.89
C ASP A 136 9.90 -7.19 18.09
N GLU A 137 10.42 -5.96 17.95
CA GLU A 137 11.15 -5.20 18.98
C GLU A 137 10.25 -4.19 19.70
N ALA A 138 8.94 -4.25 19.47
CA ALA A 138 7.98 -3.30 19.99
C ALA A 138 8.32 -1.85 19.62
N LYS A 139 8.69 -1.62 18.35
CA LYS A 139 8.72 -0.30 17.71
C LYS A 139 7.46 -0.10 16.88
N ARG A 140 6.82 1.05 17.05
CA ARG A 140 5.62 1.41 16.29
C ARG A 140 6.00 1.72 14.84
N VAL A 141 5.23 1.18 13.91
CA VAL A 141 5.37 1.44 12.47
C VAL A 141 4.64 2.72 12.10
N TYR A 142 5.32 3.62 11.40
CA TYR A 142 4.77 4.81 10.76
C TYR A 142 4.97 4.75 9.24
N PRO A 143 4.31 5.64 8.48
CA PRO A 143 4.48 5.69 7.02
C PRO A 143 5.92 5.93 6.55
N SER A 144 6.74 6.62 7.34
CA SER A 144 8.15 6.89 7.04
C SER A 144 8.98 5.61 6.94
N GLU A 145 8.67 4.59 7.75
CA GLU A 145 9.39 3.31 7.71
C GLU A 145 9.06 2.54 6.43
N LEU A 146 7.79 2.55 6.00
CA LEU A 146 7.33 1.88 4.78
C LEU A 146 8.11 2.34 3.54
N ILE A 147 8.27 3.66 3.40
CA ILE A 147 8.94 4.26 2.25
C ILE A 147 10.46 4.44 2.45
N CYS A 148 10.98 4.01 3.60
CA CYS A 148 12.38 4.22 4.00
C CYS A 148 12.83 5.70 3.95
N ASP A 149 11.88 6.62 4.15
CA ASP A 149 12.05 8.08 3.99
C ASP A 149 12.56 8.50 2.59
N MET A 150 12.14 7.79 1.54
CA MET A 150 12.38 8.15 0.14
C MET A 150 11.03 8.33 -0.61
N PRO A 151 10.61 9.58 -0.91
CA PRO A 151 11.29 10.84 -0.60
C PRO A 151 11.21 11.27 0.88
N PRO A 152 12.15 12.12 1.33
CA PRO A 152 12.24 12.51 2.73
C PRO A 152 11.06 13.37 3.15
N THR A 153 10.56 13.12 4.36
CA THR A 153 9.49 13.92 4.95
C THR A 153 10.03 15.27 5.38
N ARG A 154 9.50 16.36 4.81
CA ARG A 154 9.88 17.73 5.20
C ARG A 154 8.97 18.18 6.34
N ARG A 155 9.58 18.61 7.45
CA ARG A 155 8.88 19.10 8.64
C ARG A 155 9.23 20.56 8.89
N ARG A 156 8.39 21.25 9.69
CA ARG A 156 8.71 22.60 10.15
C ARG A 156 10.05 22.58 10.92
N PRO A 157 10.90 23.60 10.75
CA PRO A 157 12.17 23.73 11.49
C PRO A 157 11.99 23.70 13.02
N SER A 158 10.80 24.04 13.52
CA SER A 158 10.46 24.07 14.94
C SER A 158 10.15 22.71 15.56
N GLY A 159 10.17 21.61 14.79
CA GLY A 159 9.79 20.26 15.26
C GLY A 159 10.75 19.58 16.25
N GLY A 160 11.84 20.23 16.64
CA GLY A 160 12.90 19.65 17.47
C GLY A 160 13.78 18.66 16.71
N MET A 161 15.00 18.43 17.21
CA MET A 161 15.88 17.39 16.68
C MET A 161 15.37 16.02 17.13
N SER A 162 14.94 15.17 16.18
CA SER A 162 14.74 13.74 16.45
C SER A 162 16.08 13.02 16.32
N PHE A 163 16.70 12.70 17.46
CA PHE A 163 17.92 11.90 17.48
C PHE A 163 17.58 10.41 17.51
N GLY A 164 18.14 9.65 16.56
CA GLY A 164 18.32 8.20 16.71
C GLY A 164 17.07 7.36 16.87
N ILE A 165 15.94 7.72 16.26
CA ILE A 165 14.78 6.82 16.23
C ILE A 165 15.15 5.64 15.33
N GLU A 166 15.43 4.49 15.96
CA GLU A 166 15.57 3.23 15.24
C GLU A 166 14.26 2.94 14.49
N ARG A 167 14.37 2.67 13.19
CA ARG A 167 13.22 2.39 12.33
C ARG A 167 12.63 1.05 12.72
N ALA A 168 11.29 0.98 12.74
CA ALA A 168 10.59 -0.28 12.90
C ALA A 168 10.76 -1.15 11.65
N ASP A 169 10.95 -2.44 11.84
CA ASP A 169 11.00 -3.40 10.74
C ASP A 169 9.61 -3.63 10.15
N THR A 170 9.45 -3.44 8.84
CA THR A 170 8.15 -3.59 8.17
C THR A 170 8.32 -3.86 6.67
N PHE A 171 7.22 -3.90 5.93
CA PHE A 171 7.22 -4.03 4.48
C PHE A 171 7.70 -2.74 3.80
N ARG A 172 8.29 -2.88 2.61
CA ARG A 172 8.77 -1.75 1.82
C ARG A 172 7.72 -1.34 0.80
N TYR A 173 7.35 -0.06 0.78
CA TYR A 173 6.34 0.54 -0.10
C TYR A 173 7.00 1.54 -1.06
N MET A 174 6.97 1.26 -2.36
CA MET A 174 7.67 2.04 -3.39
C MET A 174 6.67 2.67 -4.36
N LYS A 175 6.57 4.00 -4.34
CA LYS A 175 5.65 4.77 -5.20
C LYS A 175 6.37 5.26 -6.45
N LEU A 176 6.14 4.59 -7.58
CA LEU A 176 6.91 4.83 -8.80
C LEU A 176 6.44 6.04 -9.61
N HIS A 177 5.17 6.42 -9.45
CA HIS A 177 4.57 7.56 -10.14
C HIS A 177 4.40 8.80 -9.25
N GLY A 178 5.13 8.85 -8.13
CA GLY A 178 4.94 9.90 -7.14
C GLY A 178 3.64 9.74 -6.37
N SER A 179 3.15 10.82 -5.77
CA SER A 179 2.03 10.78 -4.82
C SER A 179 1.49 12.19 -4.58
N VAL A 180 0.22 12.31 -4.20
CA VAL A 180 -0.43 13.61 -3.92
C VAL A 180 0.19 14.37 -2.73
N ASP A 181 1.00 13.68 -1.94
CA ASP A 181 1.74 14.22 -0.80
C ASP A 181 3.23 14.43 -1.07
N THR A 182 3.70 14.11 -2.28
CA THR A 182 5.09 14.35 -2.68
C THR A 182 5.13 15.62 -3.52
N PHE A 183 6.11 16.49 -3.26
CA PHE A 183 6.25 17.77 -3.94
C PHE A 183 7.69 17.99 -4.41
N TRP A 184 7.85 18.79 -5.46
CA TRP A 184 9.14 19.12 -6.06
C TRP A 184 9.11 20.50 -6.74
N ILE A 185 10.26 21.01 -7.14
CA ILE A 185 10.35 22.15 -8.07
C ILE A 185 10.37 21.58 -9.49
N PRO A 186 9.39 21.90 -10.35
CA PRO A 186 9.38 21.41 -11.73
C PRO A 186 10.69 21.71 -12.48
N GLY A 187 11.24 20.70 -13.14
CA GLY A 187 12.50 20.80 -13.86
C GLY A 187 13.76 20.61 -13.01
N ASP A 188 13.63 20.38 -11.70
CA ASP A 188 14.77 19.98 -10.86
C ASP A 188 15.22 18.56 -11.21
N THR A 189 16.27 18.47 -12.02
CA THR A 189 16.88 17.19 -12.41
C THR A 189 17.75 16.58 -11.32
N THR A 190 18.07 17.32 -10.25
CA THR A 190 18.91 16.83 -9.15
C THR A 190 18.14 16.00 -8.14
N GLY A 191 16.81 16.19 -8.07
CA GLY A 191 15.93 15.57 -7.08
C GLY A 191 16.04 16.18 -5.68
N ALA A 192 16.87 17.22 -5.48
CA ALA A 192 17.09 17.84 -4.17
C ALA A 192 15.85 18.55 -3.62
N SER A 193 14.97 19.04 -4.50
CA SER A 193 13.71 19.67 -4.14
C SER A 193 12.60 18.67 -3.79
N ILE A 194 12.77 17.39 -4.11
CA ILE A 194 11.75 16.38 -3.85
C ILE A 194 11.62 16.18 -2.33
N GLY A 195 10.40 16.31 -1.83
CA GLY A 195 10.09 16.09 -0.42
C GLY A 195 8.62 15.71 -0.22
N ARG A 196 8.34 14.97 0.84
CA ARG A 196 6.98 14.67 1.26
C ARG A 196 6.45 15.72 2.21
N TRP A 197 5.18 16.06 2.01
CA TRP A 197 4.35 16.76 2.96
C TRP A 197 3.61 15.73 3.81
N GLU A 198 3.65 15.88 5.13
CA GLU A 198 2.86 15.03 6.02
C GLU A 198 1.38 15.44 5.91
N LEU A 199 0.57 14.62 5.24
CA LEU A 199 -0.86 14.90 5.11
C LEU A 199 -1.51 14.88 6.49
N PRO A 200 -2.25 15.94 6.87
CA PRO A 200 -2.93 15.98 8.13
C PRO A 200 -4.18 15.08 8.12
N GLY A 201 -4.53 14.57 9.30
CA GLY A 201 -5.72 13.76 9.49
C GLY A 201 -5.44 12.26 9.47
N ALA A 202 -6.51 11.49 9.71
CA ALA A 202 -6.47 10.03 9.73
C ALA A 202 -7.83 9.50 9.26
N TRP A 203 -7.90 8.18 9.06
CA TRP A 203 -9.18 7.49 8.90
C TRP A 203 -10.12 7.78 10.09
N GLY A 204 -11.40 8.01 9.80
CA GLY A 204 -12.43 8.44 10.76
C GLY A 204 -12.31 9.91 11.21
N ALA A 205 -11.22 10.60 10.91
CA ALA A 205 -10.99 12.00 11.25
C ALA A 205 -10.17 12.71 10.15
N PRO A 206 -10.70 12.78 8.90
CA PRO A 206 -10.00 13.41 7.81
C PRO A 206 -9.77 14.90 8.11
N ARG A 207 -8.59 15.40 7.75
CA ARG A 207 -8.29 16.83 7.80
C ARG A 207 -7.77 17.26 6.45
N ILE A 208 -8.32 18.35 5.94
CA ILE A 208 -7.80 18.97 4.72
C ILE A 208 -6.57 19.77 5.11
N ALA A 209 -5.46 19.53 4.42
CA ALA A 209 -4.25 20.33 4.62
C ALA A 209 -4.52 21.79 4.27
N ALA A 210 -4.18 22.69 5.20
CA ALA A 210 -4.10 24.10 4.87
C ALA A 210 -2.92 24.29 3.90
N GLU A 211 -3.23 24.65 2.65
CA GLU A 211 -2.23 24.85 1.59
C GLU A 211 -1.14 25.86 2.00
N GLU A 212 -1.50 26.86 2.80
CA GLU A 212 -0.55 27.82 3.36
C GLU A 212 0.52 27.16 4.24
N GLU A 213 0.15 26.18 5.08
CA GLU A 213 1.10 25.46 5.92
C GLU A 213 2.06 24.61 5.10
N ARG A 214 1.54 23.97 4.05
CA ARG A 214 2.35 23.22 3.10
C ARG A 214 3.35 24.14 2.41
N ARG A 215 2.92 25.32 1.94
CA ARG A 215 3.77 26.32 1.28
C ARG A 215 4.87 26.86 2.19
N GLN A 216 4.63 26.94 3.50
CA GLN A 216 5.67 27.35 4.46
C GLN A 216 6.77 26.30 4.61
N VAL A 217 6.44 25.01 4.53
CA VAL A 217 7.41 23.91 4.67
C VAL A 217 8.07 23.55 3.34
N LEU A 218 7.32 23.66 2.24
CA LEU A 218 7.73 23.32 0.88
C LEU A 218 7.40 24.51 -0.06
N PRO A 219 8.11 25.64 0.07
CA PRO A 219 7.85 26.83 -0.74
C PRO A 219 8.22 26.62 -2.20
N GLY A 220 7.39 27.14 -3.11
CA GLY A 220 7.66 27.10 -4.56
C GLY A 220 7.61 25.71 -5.18
N THR A 221 7.08 24.71 -4.47
CA THR A 221 6.93 23.34 -4.97
C THR A 221 5.51 23.07 -5.46
N GLU A 222 5.44 22.13 -6.40
CA GLU A 222 4.23 21.57 -6.99
C GLU A 222 4.16 20.07 -6.68
N ALA A 223 2.97 19.46 -6.80
CA ALA A 223 2.83 18.03 -6.58
C ALA A 223 3.66 17.24 -7.60
N TYR A 224 4.47 16.31 -7.11
CA TYR A 224 5.22 15.37 -7.93
C TYR A 224 4.34 14.16 -8.22
N ILE A 225 3.60 14.27 -9.32
CA ILE A 225 2.76 13.21 -9.88
C ILE A 225 3.26 12.97 -11.28
N VAL A 226 3.67 11.74 -11.56
CA VAL A 226 4.03 11.31 -12.91
C VAL A 226 2.72 11.03 -13.64
N PRO A 227 2.30 11.86 -14.60
CA PRO A 227 0.98 11.72 -15.20
C PRO A 227 0.92 10.45 -16.05
N PRO A 228 -0.30 9.95 -16.30
CA PRO A 228 -0.50 8.84 -17.22
C PRO A 228 -0.29 9.36 -18.64
N ALA A 229 0.98 9.48 -19.06
CA ALA A 229 1.43 9.89 -20.38
C ALA A 229 2.63 9.02 -20.77
N ALA A 230 2.85 8.78 -22.07
CA ALA A 230 3.97 7.99 -22.57
C ALA A 230 5.32 8.68 -22.31
N ALA A 231 5.34 10.00 -22.41
CA ALA A 231 6.50 10.84 -22.15
C ALA A 231 6.68 11.10 -20.65
N LYS A 232 7.54 10.32 -20.00
CA LYS A 232 7.83 10.45 -18.55
C LYS A 232 9.29 10.74 -18.23
N SER A 233 10.12 10.90 -19.26
CA SER A 233 11.59 11.00 -19.14
C SER A 233 12.05 12.13 -18.22
N ALA A 234 11.39 13.29 -18.28
CA ALA A 234 11.70 14.43 -17.42
C ALA A 234 11.45 14.14 -15.92
N PHE A 235 10.44 13.32 -15.60
CA PHE A 235 10.16 12.92 -14.22
C PHE A 235 11.17 11.88 -13.73
N TYR A 236 11.61 10.97 -14.59
CA TYR A 236 12.55 9.89 -14.20
C TYR A 236 14.03 10.30 -14.25
N ALA A 237 14.35 11.51 -14.70
CA ALA A 237 15.74 11.97 -14.81
C ALA A 237 16.41 12.11 -13.43
N ASN A 238 15.64 12.36 -12.37
CA ASN A 238 16.20 12.61 -11.05
C ASN A 238 16.71 11.33 -10.35
N PRO A 239 17.81 11.39 -9.57
CA PRO A 239 18.41 10.23 -8.92
C PRO A 239 17.46 9.44 -8.00
N LEU A 240 16.53 10.12 -7.33
CA LEU A 240 15.59 9.48 -6.42
C LEU A 240 14.61 8.57 -7.16
N ALA A 241 14.01 9.08 -8.24
CA ALA A 241 13.16 8.28 -9.11
C ALA A 241 13.95 7.09 -9.67
N ARG A 242 15.16 7.32 -10.21
CA ARG A 242 16.01 6.24 -10.73
C ARG A 242 16.27 5.14 -9.70
N GLU A 243 16.55 5.53 -8.45
CA GLU A 243 16.79 4.57 -7.37
C GLU A 243 15.53 3.78 -6.99
N LEU A 244 14.36 4.43 -6.93
CA LEU A 244 13.08 3.76 -6.69
C LEU A 244 12.76 2.75 -7.79
N TRP A 245 12.94 3.14 -9.05
CA TRP A 245 12.73 2.26 -10.20
C TRP A 245 13.72 1.09 -10.23
N ARG A 246 15.01 1.35 -10.01
CA ARG A 246 16.05 0.30 -9.92
C ARG A 246 15.76 -0.69 -8.81
N THR A 247 15.48 -0.18 -7.59
CA THR A 247 15.11 -1.03 -6.45
C THR A 247 13.88 -1.87 -6.78
N SER A 248 12.87 -1.27 -7.41
CA SER A 248 11.64 -1.97 -7.76
C SER A 248 11.90 -3.10 -8.75
N ALA A 249 12.70 -2.84 -9.79
CA ALA A 249 13.13 -3.85 -10.75
C ALA A 249 13.87 -5.01 -10.06
N GLU A 250 14.83 -4.70 -9.18
CA GLU A 250 15.56 -5.69 -8.40
C GLU A 250 14.64 -6.51 -7.48
N ALA A 251 13.67 -5.86 -6.84
CA ALA A 251 12.70 -6.55 -5.98
C ALA A 251 11.81 -7.51 -6.79
N ILE A 252 11.38 -7.11 -7.99
CA ILE A 252 10.58 -7.95 -8.90
C ILE A 252 11.41 -9.13 -9.38
N GLY A 253 12.63 -8.88 -9.88
CA GLY A 253 13.51 -9.93 -10.42
C GLY A 253 13.95 -10.97 -9.39
N ASN A 254 14.02 -10.59 -8.10
CA ASN A 254 14.36 -11.51 -7.02
C ASN A 254 13.14 -12.19 -6.37
N ALA A 255 11.92 -11.85 -6.78
CA ALA A 255 10.72 -12.40 -6.18
C ALA A 255 10.46 -13.84 -6.68
N LYS A 256 10.16 -14.75 -5.75
CA LYS A 256 9.61 -16.08 -6.08
C LYS A 256 8.14 -16.04 -6.45
N HIS A 257 7.44 -15.03 -5.95
CA HIS A 257 6.02 -14.80 -6.19
C HIS A 257 5.72 -13.31 -6.33
N VAL A 258 5.01 -12.94 -7.40
CA VAL A 258 4.55 -11.57 -7.68
C VAL A 258 3.04 -11.56 -7.79
N ALA A 259 2.37 -10.77 -6.94
CA ALA A 259 0.94 -10.52 -7.06
C ALA A 259 0.69 -9.16 -7.73
N VAL A 260 0.01 -9.15 -8.87
CA VAL A 260 -0.43 -7.94 -9.58
C VAL A 260 -1.88 -7.65 -9.18
N VAL A 261 -2.08 -6.64 -8.32
CA VAL A 261 -3.36 -6.38 -7.65
C VAL A 261 -3.96 -5.06 -8.15
N GLY A 262 -5.07 -5.16 -8.88
CA GLY A 262 -5.80 -4.00 -9.40
C GLY A 262 -5.00 -3.15 -10.39
N TYR A 263 -3.88 -3.65 -10.91
CA TYR A 263 -3.08 -2.98 -11.94
C TYR A 263 -3.40 -3.55 -13.31
N SER A 264 -3.61 -2.66 -14.29
CA SER A 264 -3.98 -3.05 -15.64
C SER A 264 -2.78 -3.37 -16.54
N ILE A 265 -1.56 -2.98 -16.17
CA ILE A 265 -0.37 -3.08 -17.03
C ILE A 265 -0.63 -2.38 -18.38
N PRO A 266 -0.85 -1.06 -18.43
CA PRO A 266 -1.07 -0.37 -19.70
C PRO A 266 0.18 -0.48 -20.58
N MET A 267 0.03 -1.02 -21.79
CA MET A 267 1.14 -1.19 -22.76
C MET A 267 1.75 0.15 -23.22
N THR A 268 1.01 1.24 -23.04
CA THR A 268 1.46 2.62 -23.27
C THR A 268 2.47 3.10 -22.24
N ASP A 269 2.56 2.45 -21.07
CA ASP A 269 3.59 2.70 -20.06
C ASP A 269 4.83 1.83 -20.34
N LEU A 270 5.63 2.28 -21.29
CA LEU A 270 6.79 1.54 -21.80
C LEU A 270 7.84 1.25 -20.71
N VAL A 271 8.02 2.16 -19.75
CA VAL A 271 9.00 1.98 -18.67
C VAL A 271 8.56 0.86 -17.73
N THR A 272 7.29 0.84 -17.33
CA THR A 272 6.76 -0.25 -16.50
C THR A 272 6.77 -1.58 -17.25
N SER A 273 6.30 -1.56 -18.50
CA SER A 273 6.20 -2.77 -19.33
C SER A 273 7.58 -3.38 -19.58
N GLY A 274 8.58 -2.56 -19.91
CA GLY A 274 9.98 -2.99 -20.06
C GLY A 274 10.55 -3.54 -18.77
N MET A 275 10.37 -2.86 -17.64
CA MET A 275 10.82 -3.35 -16.33
C MET A 275 10.20 -4.72 -15.98
N LEU A 276 8.91 -4.91 -16.26
CA LEU A 276 8.23 -6.18 -15.98
C LEU A 276 8.69 -7.30 -16.92
N ALA A 277 8.88 -7.01 -18.21
CA ALA A 277 9.44 -7.96 -19.15
C ALA A 277 10.84 -8.41 -18.69
N ASP A 278 11.75 -7.44 -18.49
CA ASP A 278 13.13 -7.71 -18.08
C ASP A 278 13.21 -8.50 -16.76
N ALA A 279 12.33 -8.21 -15.81
CA ALA A 279 12.36 -8.84 -14.48
C ALA A 279 11.66 -10.20 -14.40
N LEU A 280 10.72 -10.52 -15.30
CA LEU A 280 9.90 -11.74 -15.23
C LEU A 280 10.18 -12.73 -16.37
N GLU A 281 10.70 -12.27 -17.50
CA GLU A 281 11.06 -13.11 -18.64
C GLU A 281 12.13 -14.15 -18.23
N GLY A 282 11.94 -15.40 -18.64
CA GLY A 282 12.89 -16.48 -18.35
C GLY A 282 13.02 -16.89 -16.89
N THR A 283 12.27 -16.28 -15.97
CA THR A 283 12.29 -16.61 -14.54
C THR A 283 11.34 -17.76 -14.18
N THR A 284 11.52 -18.36 -13.00
CA THR A 284 10.58 -19.31 -12.38
C THR A 284 9.59 -18.65 -11.43
N CYS A 285 9.47 -17.32 -11.48
CA CYS A 285 8.57 -16.57 -10.60
C CYS A 285 7.10 -16.93 -10.90
N GLU A 286 6.33 -17.29 -9.87
CA GLU A 286 4.88 -17.48 -10.00
C GLU A 286 4.17 -16.12 -9.93
N VAL A 287 3.20 -15.87 -10.80
CA VAL A 287 2.49 -14.59 -10.89
C VAL A 287 1.02 -14.78 -10.57
N THR A 288 0.49 -14.05 -9.58
CA THR A 288 -0.96 -14.00 -9.31
C THR A 288 -1.53 -12.69 -9.83
N VAL A 289 -2.49 -12.75 -10.75
CA VAL A 289 -3.25 -11.60 -11.24
C VAL A 289 -4.54 -11.50 -10.45
N VAL A 290 -4.67 -10.43 -9.67
CA VAL A 290 -5.84 -10.13 -8.84
C VAL A 290 -6.53 -8.90 -9.42
N ASN A 291 -7.60 -9.11 -10.17
CA ASN A 291 -8.30 -8.03 -10.87
C ASN A 291 -9.75 -8.43 -11.12
N CYS A 292 -10.68 -7.47 -11.14
CA CYS A 292 -12.08 -7.77 -11.45
C CYS A 292 -12.23 -8.46 -12.83
N GLN A 293 -11.38 -8.09 -13.77
CA GLN A 293 -11.25 -8.71 -15.09
C GLN A 293 -9.78 -9.11 -15.32
N PRO A 294 -9.36 -10.32 -14.89
CA PRO A 294 -7.96 -10.71 -14.95
C PRO A 294 -7.49 -11.01 -16.37
N GLY A 295 -8.37 -11.47 -17.27
CA GLY A 295 -8.04 -11.91 -18.64
C GLY A 295 -7.17 -10.91 -19.42
N PRO A 296 -7.56 -9.63 -19.58
CA PRO A 296 -6.73 -8.65 -20.28
C PRO A 296 -5.34 -8.43 -19.68
N VAL A 297 -5.19 -8.54 -18.35
CA VAL A 297 -3.90 -8.40 -17.67
C VAL A 297 -3.02 -9.62 -17.93
N VAL A 298 -3.61 -10.83 -17.91
CA VAL A 298 -2.93 -12.07 -18.27
C VAL A 298 -2.42 -12.03 -19.71
N SER A 299 -3.24 -11.59 -20.66
CA SER A 299 -2.82 -11.46 -22.06
C SER A 299 -1.59 -10.56 -22.20
N ARG A 300 -1.56 -9.42 -21.51
CA ARG A 300 -0.42 -8.49 -21.52
C ARG A 300 0.82 -9.09 -20.86
N LEU A 301 0.68 -9.81 -19.75
CA LEU A 301 1.82 -10.51 -19.14
C LEU A 301 2.42 -11.58 -20.07
N VAL A 302 1.57 -12.29 -20.81
CA VAL A 302 2.03 -13.26 -21.82
C VAL A 302 2.74 -12.56 -22.98
N GLU A 303 2.24 -11.41 -23.44
CA GLU A 303 2.91 -10.56 -24.43
C GLU A 303 4.29 -10.07 -23.94
N LEU A 304 4.45 -9.87 -22.63
CA LEU A 304 5.73 -9.53 -21.98
C LEU A 304 6.63 -10.74 -21.70
N GLY A 305 6.28 -11.94 -22.19
CA GLY A 305 7.13 -13.14 -22.07
C GLY A 305 6.90 -14.01 -20.83
N VAL A 306 5.87 -13.71 -20.01
CA VAL A 306 5.50 -14.57 -18.88
C VAL A 306 4.76 -15.80 -19.38
N GLN A 307 5.21 -16.99 -18.97
CA GLN A 307 4.55 -18.24 -19.37
C GLN A 307 3.18 -18.36 -18.71
N SER A 308 2.14 -18.65 -19.49
CA SER A 308 0.76 -18.73 -19.00
C SER A 308 0.56 -19.77 -17.89
N SER A 309 1.34 -20.85 -17.88
CA SER A 309 1.30 -21.88 -16.83
C SER A 309 1.74 -21.40 -15.45
N ARG A 310 2.45 -20.26 -15.37
CA ARG A 310 2.90 -19.62 -14.12
C ARG A 310 1.95 -18.52 -13.63
N ILE A 311 0.83 -18.32 -14.33
CA ILE A 311 -0.09 -17.21 -14.05
C ILE A 311 -1.36 -17.75 -13.38
N HIS A 312 -1.53 -17.44 -12.11
CA HIS A 312 -2.75 -17.67 -11.35
C HIS A 312 -3.68 -16.47 -11.46
N GLN A 313 -4.99 -16.71 -11.49
CA GLN A 313 -5.99 -15.65 -11.65
C GLN A 313 -6.97 -15.65 -10.49
N VAL A 314 -7.19 -14.47 -9.92
CA VAL A 314 -8.22 -14.19 -8.93
C VAL A 314 -9.11 -13.09 -9.50
N GLY A 315 -10.34 -13.45 -9.86
CA GLY A 315 -11.30 -12.60 -10.57
C GLY A 315 -12.54 -12.25 -9.76
N GLY A 316 -13.40 -11.38 -10.29
CA GLY A 316 -14.67 -10.98 -9.68
C GLY A 316 -14.62 -9.64 -8.94
N ALA A 317 -15.79 -9.13 -8.54
CA ALA A 317 -15.92 -7.81 -7.91
C ALA A 317 -15.11 -7.72 -6.59
N ASP A 318 -15.10 -8.80 -5.81
CA ASP A 318 -14.42 -8.87 -4.51
C ASP A 318 -13.02 -9.49 -4.60
N SER A 319 -12.42 -9.57 -5.80
CA SER A 319 -11.16 -10.31 -6.03
C SER A 319 -10.02 -9.87 -5.10
N VAL A 320 -9.91 -8.56 -4.87
CA VAL A 320 -8.87 -7.98 -3.99
C VAL A 320 -9.12 -8.36 -2.54
N GLN A 321 -10.38 -8.31 -2.10
CA GLN A 321 -10.74 -8.75 -0.76
C GLN A 321 -10.42 -10.23 -0.58
N CYS A 322 -10.92 -11.12 -1.46
CA CYS A 322 -10.66 -12.56 -1.37
C CYS A 322 -9.16 -12.88 -1.32
N PHE A 323 -8.36 -12.23 -2.18
CA PHE A 323 -6.91 -12.37 -2.16
C PHE A 323 -6.27 -11.91 -0.84
N ALA A 324 -6.74 -10.81 -0.26
CA ALA A 324 -6.28 -10.37 1.06
C ALA A 324 -6.60 -11.38 2.16
N GLU A 325 -7.74 -12.08 2.08
CA GLU A 325 -8.09 -13.14 3.02
C GLU A 325 -7.19 -14.37 2.84
N GLU A 326 -6.88 -14.75 1.59
CA GLU A 326 -5.95 -15.84 1.29
C GLU A 326 -4.54 -15.55 1.82
N LEU A 327 -4.05 -14.31 1.67
CA LEU A 327 -2.77 -13.88 2.23
C LEU A 327 -2.72 -13.98 3.76
N ASP A 328 -3.86 -13.84 4.44
CA ASP A 328 -3.93 -13.96 5.90
C ASP A 328 -3.79 -15.42 6.35
N GLN A 329 -4.16 -16.40 5.52
CA GLN A 329 -4.22 -17.81 5.89
C GLN A 329 -2.87 -18.55 5.89
N VAL A 330 -1.80 -17.93 5.39
CA VAL A 330 -0.50 -18.58 5.20
C VAL A 330 0.40 -18.56 6.44
N PHE A 331 0.01 -17.83 7.49
CA PHE A 331 0.87 -17.64 8.65
C PHE A 331 0.93 -18.87 9.57
N LEU A 332 2.15 -19.16 10.02
CA LEU A 332 2.47 -20.16 11.03
C LEU A 332 3.23 -19.43 12.15
N PRO A 333 2.57 -19.06 13.27
CA PRO A 333 3.13 -18.12 14.24
C PRO A 333 4.31 -18.64 15.05
N GLY A 334 4.66 -19.93 14.92
CA GLY A 334 5.75 -20.54 15.67
C GLY A 334 5.40 -20.73 17.15
N LEU A 335 4.31 -21.45 17.45
CA LEU A 335 3.83 -21.67 18.83
C LEU A 335 4.79 -22.50 19.71
N HIS A 336 5.84 -23.08 19.13
CA HIS A 336 6.79 -23.91 19.86
C HIS A 336 7.81 -23.04 20.61
N HIS A 337 7.64 -22.94 21.93
CA HIS A 337 8.64 -22.38 22.83
C HIS A 337 9.10 -23.46 23.83
N PRO A 338 10.42 -23.69 24.01
CA PRO A 338 10.93 -24.61 25.04
C PRO A 338 10.41 -24.22 26.42
N GLY A 339 9.77 -25.16 27.14
CA GLY A 339 9.15 -24.88 28.45
C GLY A 339 7.89 -23.99 28.41
N GLY A 340 7.37 -23.70 27.21
CA GLY A 340 6.32 -22.71 26.99
C GLY A 340 4.87 -23.20 27.15
N GLU A 341 4.66 -24.48 27.48
CA GLU A 341 3.31 -25.06 27.54
C GLU A 341 2.39 -24.42 28.59
N ASP A 342 2.98 -23.91 29.67
CA ASP A 342 2.27 -23.25 30.76
C ASP A 342 2.15 -21.72 30.59
N LEU A 343 2.70 -21.15 29.50
CA LEU A 343 2.55 -19.73 29.21
C LEU A 343 1.10 -19.38 28.96
N LEU A 344 0.64 -18.28 29.55
CA LEU A 344 -0.68 -17.72 29.28
C LEU A 344 -0.67 -16.98 27.94
N LEU A 345 -1.71 -17.19 27.15
CA LEU A 345 -1.89 -16.51 25.87
C LEU A 345 -2.44 -15.10 26.08
N THR A 346 -1.78 -14.14 25.45
CA THR A 346 -2.26 -12.76 25.36
C THR A 346 -2.24 -12.33 23.90
N ILE A 347 -3.03 -11.31 23.56
CA ILE A 347 -2.89 -10.61 22.28
C ILE A 347 -2.11 -9.34 22.52
N GLY A 348 -1.15 -9.06 21.64
CA GLY A 348 -0.37 -7.83 21.66
C GLY A 348 0.26 -7.57 20.30
N TRP A 349 0.81 -6.37 20.13
CA TRP A 349 1.56 -6.00 18.94
C TRP A 349 2.98 -5.65 19.38
N GLY A 350 3.95 -6.37 18.82
CA GLY A 350 5.27 -6.52 19.41
C GLY A 350 5.22 -7.38 20.68
N ARG A 351 6.11 -7.10 21.63
CA ARG A 351 6.24 -7.88 22.88
C ARG A 351 5.31 -7.45 24.02
N ASN A 352 4.51 -6.41 23.80
CA ASN A 352 3.68 -5.83 24.86
C ASN A 352 2.29 -6.46 24.86
N PRO A 353 1.92 -7.25 25.88
CA PRO A 353 0.57 -7.80 25.99
C PRO A 353 -0.43 -6.65 26.15
N SER A 354 -1.51 -6.70 25.39
CA SER A 354 -2.55 -5.68 25.39
C SER A 354 -3.87 -6.24 25.89
N VAL A 355 -4.25 -7.42 25.41
CA VAL A 355 -5.59 -8.01 25.64
C VAL A 355 -5.46 -9.46 26.10
N ALA A 356 -6.32 -9.87 27.03
CA ALA A 356 -6.37 -11.24 27.52
C ALA A 356 -7.03 -12.19 26.52
N VAL A 357 -6.43 -13.37 26.30
CA VAL A 357 -7.14 -14.49 25.66
C VAL A 357 -7.97 -15.19 26.73
N LYS A 358 -9.29 -15.19 26.53
CA LYS A 358 -10.27 -15.62 27.53
C LYS A 358 -10.75 -17.05 27.34
N ARG A 359 -10.85 -17.48 26.09
CA ARG A 359 -11.46 -18.77 25.78
C ARG A 359 -10.87 -19.35 24.51
N LEU A 360 -10.53 -20.63 24.56
CA LEU A 360 -10.36 -21.46 23.37
C LEU A 360 -11.75 -21.83 22.84
N VAL A 361 -12.05 -21.43 21.62
CA VAL A 361 -13.35 -21.69 20.98
C VAL A 361 -13.37 -23.11 20.43
N GLU A 362 -12.38 -23.46 19.61
CA GLU A 362 -12.24 -24.76 18.98
C GLU A 362 -10.80 -24.98 18.50
N VAL A 363 -10.45 -26.24 18.22
CA VAL A 363 -9.25 -26.60 17.46
C VAL A 363 -9.70 -27.49 16.31
N ASP A 364 -9.57 -26.98 15.11
CA ASP A 364 -10.02 -27.63 13.89
C ASP A 364 -9.14 -28.83 13.52
N SER A 365 -9.68 -29.72 12.68
CA SER A 365 -8.95 -30.90 12.20
C SER A 365 -7.71 -30.56 11.35
N ASP A 366 -7.65 -29.35 10.79
CA ASP A 366 -6.51 -28.84 10.03
C ASP A 366 -5.39 -28.28 10.92
N GLY A 367 -5.57 -28.31 12.25
CA GLY A 367 -4.62 -27.78 13.22
C GLY A 367 -4.76 -26.28 13.51
N THR A 368 -5.85 -25.64 13.07
CA THR A 368 -6.15 -24.25 13.43
C THR A 368 -6.84 -24.16 14.78
N ALA A 369 -6.23 -23.50 15.76
CA ALA A 369 -6.89 -23.15 17.01
C ALA A 369 -7.58 -21.78 16.90
N THR A 370 -8.86 -21.72 17.23
CA THR A 370 -9.61 -20.46 17.28
C THR A 370 -9.72 -19.98 18.74
N VAL A 371 -9.25 -18.78 19.02
CA VAL A 371 -9.31 -18.17 20.37
C VAL A 371 -10.13 -16.89 20.36
N ALA A 372 -10.86 -16.64 21.44
CA ALA A 372 -11.62 -15.41 21.65
C ALA A 372 -10.91 -14.50 22.65
N VAL A 373 -10.82 -13.22 22.31
CA VAL A 373 -10.38 -12.17 23.23
C VAL A 373 -11.59 -11.51 23.90
N GLY A 374 -11.37 -10.84 25.03
CA GLY A 374 -12.37 -9.95 25.61
C GLY A 374 -11.76 -8.59 25.98
N HIS A 375 -12.59 -7.59 26.27
CA HIS A 375 -12.16 -6.22 26.58
C HIS A 375 -11.29 -6.02 27.85
N GLU A 376 -10.99 -7.09 28.60
CA GLU A 376 -10.27 -7.01 29.85
C GLU A 376 -8.74 -6.86 29.65
N SER A 377 -8.08 -6.30 30.67
CA SER A 377 -6.62 -6.24 30.74
C SER A 377 -6.00 -7.63 30.59
N TRP A 378 -4.86 -7.70 29.92
CA TRP A 378 -4.08 -8.92 29.69
C TRP A 378 -3.78 -9.74 30.96
N HIS A 379 -3.75 -9.11 32.13
CA HIS A 379 -3.61 -9.80 33.42
C HIS A 379 -4.71 -10.84 33.69
N ALA A 380 -5.85 -10.73 33.00
CA ALA A 380 -6.98 -11.64 33.14
C ALA A 380 -6.96 -12.79 32.11
N ALA A 381 -5.83 -13.01 31.43
CA ALA A 381 -5.61 -14.14 30.53
C ALA A 381 -5.74 -15.47 31.29
N SER A 382 -6.37 -16.45 30.64
CA SER A 382 -6.66 -17.74 31.28
C SER A 382 -6.35 -18.95 30.41
N VAL A 383 -6.25 -18.78 29.09
CA VAL A 383 -5.89 -19.84 28.15
C VAL A 383 -4.37 -20.01 28.12
N ARG A 384 -3.89 -21.25 28.19
CA ARG A 384 -2.46 -21.59 28.10
C ARG A 384 -2.11 -22.16 26.72
N VAL A 385 -0.84 -22.12 26.37
CA VAL A 385 -0.33 -22.72 25.12
C VAL A 385 -0.70 -24.20 24.99
N ARG A 386 -0.59 -24.98 26.08
CA ARG A 386 -0.95 -26.41 26.08
C ARG A 386 -2.41 -26.68 25.75
N ASP A 387 -3.30 -25.71 25.98
CA ASP A 387 -4.72 -25.85 25.72
C ASP A 387 -4.99 -25.81 24.20
N LEU A 388 -4.07 -25.26 23.38
CA LEU A 388 -4.17 -25.24 21.92
C LEU A 388 -3.93 -26.61 21.25
N ARG A 389 -3.92 -27.71 22.01
CA ARG A 389 -3.76 -29.07 21.47
C ARG A 389 -5.12 -29.60 21.03
N GLY A 390 -5.23 -29.94 19.76
CA GLY A 390 -6.40 -30.59 19.18
C GLY A 390 -6.21 -32.11 19.00
N PRO A 391 -7.19 -32.80 18.40
CA PRO A 391 -7.12 -34.24 18.13
C PRO A 391 -5.93 -34.63 17.24
N ALA A 392 -5.51 -33.73 16.34
CA ALA A 392 -4.38 -33.93 15.44
C ALA A 392 -3.01 -33.57 16.05
N GLY A 393 -2.97 -33.13 17.31
CA GLY A 393 -1.75 -32.68 17.99
C GLY A 393 -1.75 -31.18 18.28
N PRO A 394 -0.57 -30.56 18.50
CA PRO A 394 -0.46 -29.12 18.72
C PRO A 394 -1.01 -28.32 17.53
N ALA A 395 -1.74 -27.24 17.81
CA ALA A 395 -2.14 -26.32 16.76
C ALA A 395 -0.92 -25.79 16.00
N THR A 396 -1.06 -25.68 14.69
CA THR A 396 -0.05 -25.11 13.79
C THR A 396 -0.40 -23.67 13.42
N LYS A 397 -1.68 -23.32 13.52
CA LYS A 397 -2.23 -21.99 13.24
C LYS A 397 -3.07 -21.52 14.42
N VAL A 398 -3.15 -20.21 14.60
CA VAL A 398 -4.08 -19.61 15.56
C VAL A 398 -4.87 -18.51 14.86
N LYS A 399 -6.18 -18.53 15.06
CA LYS A 399 -7.13 -17.53 14.59
C LYS A 399 -7.71 -16.81 15.81
N VAL A 400 -7.69 -15.49 15.79
CA VAL A 400 -8.29 -14.67 16.85
C VAL A 400 -9.67 -14.21 16.39
N VAL A 401 -10.64 -14.28 17.29
CA VAL A 401 -11.99 -13.72 17.14
C VAL A 401 -12.16 -12.57 18.12
N TYR A 402 -12.50 -11.39 17.61
CA TYR A 402 -12.74 -10.18 18.39
C TYR A 402 -14.23 -10.05 18.78
N ASP A 403 -14.53 -9.18 19.75
CA ASP A 403 -15.89 -8.96 20.27
C ASP A 403 -16.87 -8.43 19.21
N ASN A 404 -16.36 -7.76 18.16
CA ASN A 404 -17.16 -7.29 17.02
C ASN A 404 -17.40 -8.39 15.95
N GLY A 405 -16.94 -9.62 16.19
CA GLY A 405 -17.05 -10.75 15.27
C GLY A 405 -15.99 -10.79 14.16
N GLU A 406 -15.12 -9.77 14.08
CA GLU A 406 -14.01 -9.79 13.14
C GLU A 406 -12.95 -10.83 13.55
N THR A 407 -12.25 -11.36 12.56
CA THR A 407 -11.24 -12.41 12.78
C THR A 407 -9.93 -12.09 12.09
N ALA A 408 -8.80 -12.47 12.70
CA ALA A 408 -7.47 -12.34 12.11
C ALA A 408 -6.60 -13.56 12.44
N MET A 409 -5.75 -13.97 11.51
CA MET A 409 -4.74 -14.99 11.78
C MET A 409 -3.59 -14.42 12.61
N VAL A 410 -3.02 -15.25 13.48
CA VAL A 410 -1.82 -14.91 14.25
C VAL A 410 -0.60 -15.06 13.36
N ALA A 411 0.12 -13.96 13.13
CA ALA A 411 1.30 -13.94 12.29
C ALA A 411 2.59 -14.28 13.03
N ARG A 412 2.64 -13.95 14.32
CA ARG A 412 3.78 -14.18 15.22
C ARG A 412 3.31 -14.55 16.62
N ALA A 413 4.07 -15.40 17.29
CA ALA A 413 3.97 -15.63 18.72
C ALA A 413 5.32 -15.27 19.38
N LEU A 414 5.30 -14.31 20.30
CA LEU A 414 6.50 -13.74 20.92
C LEU A 414 6.47 -14.00 22.43
N PRO A 415 7.51 -14.61 23.01
CA PRO A 415 7.59 -14.74 24.46
C PRO A 415 7.83 -13.37 25.10
N GLU A 416 7.06 -13.04 26.14
CA GLU A 416 7.28 -11.85 26.94
C GLU A 416 8.18 -12.19 28.14
N ASN A 417 9.37 -11.60 28.20
CA ASN A 417 10.30 -11.83 29.32
C ASN A 417 9.85 -11.05 30.57
N GLY A 418 9.13 -11.72 31.48
CA GLY A 418 8.56 -11.15 32.71
C GLY A 418 9.54 -10.93 33.87
N GLY A 419 10.83 -10.69 33.60
CA GLY A 419 11.86 -10.55 34.64
C GLY A 419 12.45 -11.88 35.14
N PRO A 420 13.10 -11.92 36.32
CA PRO A 420 13.99 -13.01 36.75
C PRO A 420 13.34 -14.39 36.91
N ASP A 421 12.00 -14.50 36.91
CA ASP A 421 11.27 -15.78 36.98
C ASP A 421 10.80 -16.31 35.60
N GLY A 422 11.30 -15.74 34.49
CA GLY A 422 11.04 -16.23 33.13
C GLY A 422 9.78 -15.67 32.47
N PRO A 423 9.50 -16.08 31.21
CA PRO A 423 8.32 -15.62 30.50
C PRO A 423 7.04 -16.15 31.17
N LYS A 424 6.07 -15.27 31.36
CA LYS A 424 4.75 -15.60 31.93
C LYS A 424 3.67 -15.70 30.85
N HIS A 425 3.93 -15.06 29.72
CA HIS A 425 2.98 -14.93 28.63
C HIS A 425 3.63 -15.25 27.28
N LEU A 426 2.80 -15.79 26.38
CA LEU A 426 3.07 -15.84 24.95
C LEU A 426 2.15 -14.83 24.28
N VAL A 427 2.75 -13.75 23.76
CA VAL A 427 2.04 -12.67 23.08
C VAL A 427 1.81 -13.10 21.63
N LEU A 428 0.56 -13.35 21.28
CA LEU A 428 0.13 -13.59 19.92
C LEU A 428 -0.09 -12.25 19.23
N ALA A 429 0.53 -12.06 18.07
CA ALA A 429 0.42 -10.86 17.26
C ALA A 429 -0.39 -11.15 15.98
N PRO A 430 -1.68 -10.79 15.94
CA PRO A 430 -2.54 -11.00 14.78
C PRO A 430 -2.27 -9.98 13.67
N THR A 431 -2.57 -10.36 12.44
CA THR A 431 -2.43 -9.51 11.25
C THR A 431 -3.34 -8.27 11.26
N ALA A 432 -4.39 -8.25 12.06
CA ALA A 432 -5.27 -7.09 12.19
C ALA A 432 -5.69 -6.87 13.63
N ARG A 433 -6.23 -5.68 13.90
CA ARG A 433 -6.82 -5.30 15.17
C ARG A 433 -8.09 -4.46 14.92
N PRO A 434 -9.09 -4.48 15.82
CA PRO A 434 -10.31 -3.65 15.71
C PRO A 434 -10.03 -2.15 15.58
#